data_AF-A0A257SU18-F1
#
_entry.id   AF-A0A257SU18-F1
#
_cell.length_a   1.000
_cell.length_b   1.000
_cell.length_c   1.000
_cell.angle_alpha   90.00
_cell.angle_beta   90.00
_cell.angle_gamma   90.00
#
_symmetry.space_group_name_H-M   'P 1'
#
loop_
_entity.id
_entity.type
_entity.pdbx_description
1 polymer ?
#
loop_
_entity_poly.entity_id
_entity_poly.type
_entity_poly.pdbx_seq_one_letter_code
_entity_poly.pdbx_strand_id
1 'polypeptide(L)'
;MEDRPGPLGEGVTRCSGGPRWGTVHTLAGALFPLSLVVLTVVLQWFAPWTTDGLRYDRNGILHGQWWRLITGNFVHLNWPHLALNLLGLIFIWVLLAREWSPLRWLVSVLLCSLSVGLGLLMFDPRLDWYVGLSGVLHGLFAIGLVTDDTLQGLERYGLLGALLLKIGWEQFHGATPGVAEMIGSAVVVQAHLYGAVAGLLVGGVMRVGGGRMRPMGSGNGT
;
A
#
# COMPACT_ATOMS: atom_id res chain seq x y z
N MET A 1 -50.13 22.39 -52.18
CA MET A 1 -49.40 23.10 -51.11
C MET A 1 -49.53 22.25 -49.84
N GLU A 2 -49.13 20.99 -49.92
CA GLU A 2 -47.77 20.41 -49.82
C GLU A 2 -47.59 19.85 -48.40
N ASP A 3 -47.96 18.58 -48.33
CA ASP A 3 -47.55 17.54 -47.39
C ASP A 3 -46.02 17.52 -47.18
N ARG A 4 -45.50 17.30 -45.95
CA ARG A 4 -44.31 16.44 -45.66
C ARG A 4 -44.09 16.14 -44.15
N PRO A 5 -43.51 14.96 -43.81
CA PRO A 5 -43.43 14.40 -42.44
C PRO A 5 -42.01 14.33 -41.82
N GLY A 6 -41.92 14.27 -40.47
CA GLY A 6 -40.83 13.71 -39.61
C GLY A 6 -39.38 14.22 -39.77
N PRO A 7 -38.40 13.85 -38.90
CA PRO A 7 -38.43 12.84 -37.83
C PRO A 7 -37.82 13.26 -36.46
N LEU A 8 -37.88 12.29 -35.55
CA LEU A 8 -37.35 12.18 -34.19
C LEU A 8 -35.85 12.56 -34.08
N GLY A 9 -35.53 13.41 -33.12
CA GLY A 9 -34.15 13.65 -32.66
C GLY A 9 -33.93 13.02 -31.30
N GLU A 10 -33.68 11.70 -31.27
CA GLU A 10 -33.12 11.02 -30.12
C GLU A 10 -31.73 11.61 -29.82
N GLY A 11 -31.64 12.42 -28.78
CA GLY A 11 -30.37 12.79 -28.17
C GLY A 11 -29.79 11.59 -27.42
N VAL A 12 -29.27 10.61 -28.16
CA VAL A 12 -28.41 9.57 -27.60
C VAL A 12 -27.13 10.26 -27.11
N THR A 13 -27.11 10.68 -25.84
CA THR A 13 -25.87 10.85 -25.11
C THR A 13 -25.18 9.49 -25.09
N ARG A 14 -24.20 9.29 -25.98
CA ARG A 14 -23.23 8.21 -25.86
C ARG A 14 -22.53 8.38 -24.53
N CYS A 15 -22.97 7.65 -23.51
CA CYS A 15 -22.10 7.21 -22.44
C CYS A 15 -21.06 6.28 -23.07
N SER A 16 -19.97 6.83 -23.60
CA SER A 16 -18.80 6.03 -23.99
C SER A 16 -18.04 5.61 -22.74
N GLY A 17 -18.66 4.76 -21.92
CA GLY A 17 -17.99 3.96 -20.90
C GLY A 17 -17.35 2.75 -21.56
N GLY A 18 -16.32 2.96 -22.38
CA GLY A 18 -15.48 1.88 -22.89
C GLY A 18 -14.57 1.34 -21.77
N PRO A 19 -14.15 0.06 -21.81
CA PRO A 19 -13.18 -0.47 -20.86
C PRO A 19 -11.88 0.32 -20.91
N ARG A 20 -11.46 0.90 -19.77
CA ARG A 20 -10.38 1.89 -19.63
C ARG A 20 -8.96 1.30 -19.74
N TRP A 21 -8.80 0.11 -20.28
CA TRP A 21 -7.58 -0.69 -20.11
C TRP A 21 -6.64 -0.57 -21.30
N GLY A 22 -5.67 0.35 -21.20
CA GLY A 22 -4.46 0.27 -22.01
C GLY A 22 -3.59 -0.88 -21.52
N THR A 23 -3.51 -1.96 -22.28
CA THR A 23 -2.93 -3.27 -21.90
C THR A 23 -1.44 -3.24 -21.52
N VAL A 24 -0.70 -2.22 -21.96
CA VAL A 24 0.78 -2.15 -21.82
C VAL A 24 1.25 -1.51 -20.51
N HIS A 25 0.51 -0.54 -19.95
CA HIS A 25 0.86 0.03 -18.63
C HIS A 25 0.56 -0.93 -17.48
N THR A 26 -0.40 -1.84 -17.69
CA THR A 26 -0.89 -2.78 -16.69
C THR A 26 0.08 -3.92 -16.38
N LEU A 27 0.83 -4.40 -17.38
CA LEU A 27 1.78 -5.50 -17.19
C LEU A 27 3.04 -5.06 -16.42
N ALA A 28 3.60 -3.89 -16.75
CA ALA A 28 4.77 -3.36 -16.05
C ALA A 28 4.46 -2.99 -14.58
N GLY A 29 3.25 -2.47 -14.31
CA GLY A 29 2.78 -2.19 -12.95
C GLY A 29 2.58 -3.45 -12.09
N ALA A 30 2.36 -4.60 -12.72
CA ALA A 30 2.20 -5.90 -12.04
C ALA A 30 3.54 -6.53 -11.60
N LEU A 31 4.64 -6.23 -12.30
CA LEU A 31 5.93 -6.90 -12.06
C LEU A 31 6.44 -6.70 -10.63
N PHE A 32 6.27 -5.50 -10.08
CA PHE A 32 6.75 -5.21 -8.74
C PHE A 32 6.01 -5.98 -7.64
N PRO A 33 4.66 -5.89 -7.50
CA PRO A 33 3.97 -6.64 -6.46
C PRO A 33 4.15 -8.15 -6.61
N LEU A 34 4.22 -8.67 -7.85
CA LEU A 34 4.56 -10.07 -8.09
C LEU A 34 5.97 -10.43 -7.64
N SER A 35 6.97 -9.57 -7.89
CA SER A 35 8.33 -9.79 -7.38
C SER A 35 8.38 -9.78 -5.86
N LEU A 36 7.55 -8.96 -5.20
CA LEU A 36 7.44 -8.93 -3.74
C LEU A 36 6.78 -10.19 -3.18
N VAL A 37 5.75 -10.71 -3.87
CA VAL A 37 5.16 -12.03 -3.56
C VAL A 37 6.23 -13.12 -3.66
N VAL A 38 6.94 -13.20 -4.78
CA VAL A 38 7.98 -14.22 -4.99
C VAL A 38 9.09 -14.10 -3.94
N LEU A 39 9.58 -12.88 -3.68
CA LEU A 39 10.60 -12.62 -2.67
C LEU A 39 10.17 -13.13 -1.30
N THR A 40 8.99 -12.75 -0.82
CA THR A 40 8.52 -13.11 0.52
C THR A 40 8.19 -14.60 0.66
N VAL A 41 7.69 -15.24 -0.40
CA VAL A 41 7.50 -16.71 -0.45
C VAL A 41 8.84 -17.44 -0.39
N VAL A 42 9.83 -17.01 -1.17
CA VAL A 42 11.18 -17.60 -1.16
C VAL A 42 11.81 -17.43 0.22
N LEU A 43 11.75 -16.24 0.80
CA LEU A 43 12.25 -16.00 2.16
C LEU A 43 11.58 -16.92 3.18
N GLN A 44 10.25 -17.08 3.11
CA GLN A 44 9.51 -17.96 4.02
C GLN A 44 9.87 -19.43 3.83
N TRP A 45 10.16 -19.86 2.60
CA TRP A 45 10.57 -21.24 2.31
C TRP A 45 11.88 -21.63 3.00
N PHE A 46 12.79 -20.68 3.17
CA PHE A 46 14.08 -20.87 3.86
C PHE A 46 14.06 -20.48 5.35
N ALA A 47 12.88 -20.26 5.94
CA ALA A 47 12.75 -20.06 7.38
C ALA A 47 13.16 -21.35 8.15
N PRO A 48 13.77 -21.25 9.35
CA PRO A 48 13.95 -20.03 10.15
C PRO A 48 15.20 -19.20 9.81
N TRP A 49 16.10 -19.70 8.96
CA TRP A 49 17.42 -19.09 8.71
C TRP A 49 17.30 -17.65 8.18
N THR A 50 16.41 -17.45 7.21
CA THR A 50 16.08 -16.13 6.68
C THR A 50 15.41 -15.24 7.73
N THR A 51 14.45 -15.77 8.48
CA THR A 51 13.74 -15.03 9.53
C THR A 51 14.72 -14.52 10.59
N ASP A 52 15.61 -15.36 11.12
CA ASP A 52 16.57 -14.95 12.14
C ASP A 52 17.63 -13.96 11.61
N GLY A 53 18.08 -14.16 10.37
CA GLY A 53 19.05 -13.26 9.72
C GLY A 53 18.49 -11.88 9.34
N LEU A 54 17.19 -11.80 9.05
CA LEU A 54 16.58 -10.61 8.44
C LEU A 54 15.55 -9.90 9.32
N ARG A 55 15.00 -10.54 10.36
CA ARG A 55 14.02 -9.91 11.27
C ARG A 55 14.57 -8.61 11.82
N TYR A 56 13.67 -7.69 12.14
CA TYR A 56 14.03 -6.60 13.03
C TYR A 56 14.50 -7.23 14.34
N ASP A 57 15.70 -6.88 14.76
CA ASP A 57 16.32 -7.29 16.01
C ASP A 57 16.99 -6.05 16.60
N ARG A 58 16.45 -5.55 17.71
CA ARG A 58 16.85 -4.27 18.28
C ARG A 58 18.32 -4.26 18.64
N ASN A 59 18.80 -5.33 19.29
CA ASN A 59 20.19 -5.44 19.69
C ASN A 59 21.10 -5.46 18.45
N GLY A 60 20.79 -6.26 17.45
CA GLY A 60 21.52 -6.28 16.18
C GLY A 60 21.59 -4.91 15.51
N ILE A 61 20.48 -4.17 15.46
CA ILE A 61 20.43 -2.82 14.87
C ILE A 61 21.37 -1.87 15.61
N LEU A 62 21.34 -1.86 16.95
CA LEU A 62 22.21 -1.02 17.77
C LEU A 62 23.70 -1.37 17.61
N HIS A 63 24.01 -2.61 17.22
CA HIS A 63 25.37 -3.08 16.93
C HIS A 63 25.74 -3.05 15.42
N GLY A 64 25.05 -2.24 14.62
CA GLY A 64 25.44 -1.97 13.23
C GLY A 64 24.70 -2.78 12.16
N GLN A 65 23.76 -3.65 12.54
CA GLN A 65 22.99 -4.46 11.58
C GLN A 65 21.81 -3.70 10.99
N TRP A 66 22.08 -2.54 10.37
CA TRP A 66 21.05 -1.56 9.99
C TRP A 66 20.09 -2.04 8.91
N TRP A 67 20.46 -3.07 8.14
CA TRP A 67 19.55 -3.69 7.17
C TRP A 67 18.27 -4.20 7.85
N ARG A 68 18.35 -4.62 9.13
CA ARG A 68 17.22 -5.09 9.94
C ARG A 68 16.12 -4.05 10.17
N LEU A 69 16.41 -2.77 9.95
CA LEU A 69 15.38 -1.71 9.93
C LEU A 69 14.40 -1.90 8.77
N ILE A 70 14.85 -2.47 7.66
CA ILE A 70 14.04 -2.67 6.46
C ILE A 70 13.67 -4.15 6.31
N THR A 71 14.65 -5.06 6.45
CA THR A 71 14.49 -6.47 6.07
C THR A 71 13.48 -7.23 6.92
N GLY A 72 13.24 -6.79 8.16
CA GLY A 72 12.25 -7.42 9.05
C GLY A 72 10.83 -7.40 8.48
N ASN A 73 10.54 -6.44 7.60
CA ASN A 73 9.24 -6.31 6.95
C ASN A 73 8.99 -7.38 5.86
N PHE A 74 9.98 -8.19 5.47
CA PHE A 74 9.84 -9.17 4.37
C PHE A 74 9.86 -10.63 4.84
N VAL A 75 10.18 -10.89 6.11
CA VAL A 75 10.14 -12.22 6.72
C VAL A 75 8.91 -12.39 7.60
N HIS A 76 8.48 -13.63 7.80
CA HIS A 76 7.25 -13.95 8.54
C HIS A 76 7.49 -15.11 9.51
N LEU A 77 6.54 -15.29 10.44
CA LEU A 77 6.60 -16.34 11.46
C LEU A 77 6.20 -17.71 10.90
N ASN A 78 5.21 -17.71 10.01
CA ASN A 78 4.62 -18.91 9.45
C ASN A 78 3.85 -18.59 8.17
N TRP A 79 3.39 -19.65 7.50
CA TRP A 79 2.61 -19.55 6.26
C TRP A 79 1.29 -18.76 6.42
N PRO A 80 0.48 -18.94 7.49
CA PRO A 80 -0.71 -18.11 7.69
C PRO A 80 -0.41 -16.61 7.80
N HIS A 81 0.65 -16.22 8.51
CA HIS A 81 1.07 -14.83 8.60
C HIS A 81 1.47 -14.26 7.23
N LEU A 82 2.26 -15.01 6.44
CA LEU A 82 2.60 -14.61 5.07
C LEU A 82 1.34 -14.48 4.21
N ALA A 83 0.43 -15.47 4.25
CA ALA A 83 -0.78 -15.48 3.44
C ALA A 83 -1.67 -14.26 3.70
N LEU A 84 -1.86 -13.87 4.96
CA LEU A 84 -2.57 -12.65 5.33
C LEU A 84 -1.95 -11.39 4.70
N ASN A 85 -0.62 -11.28 4.77
CA ASN A 85 0.08 -10.13 4.22
C ASN A 85 0.04 -10.11 2.68
N LEU A 86 0.14 -11.27 2.02
CA LEU A 86 -0.02 -11.36 0.57
C LEU A 86 -1.44 -10.99 0.14
N LEU A 87 -2.46 -11.40 0.89
CA LEU A 87 -3.84 -10.98 0.62
C LEU A 87 -4.00 -9.46 0.75
N GLY A 88 -3.42 -8.86 1.79
CA GLY A 88 -3.38 -7.41 1.96
C GLY A 88 -2.64 -6.68 0.82
N LEU A 89 -1.50 -7.23 0.37
CA LEU A 89 -0.74 -6.70 -0.77
C LEU A 89 -1.57 -6.74 -2.06
N ILE A 90 -2.21 -7.87 -2.35
CA ILE A 90 -3.08 -8.03 -3.52
C ILE A 90 -4.26 -7.06 -3.45
N PHE A 91 -4.88 -6.92 -2.28
CA PHE A 91 -5.98 -5.97 -2.07
C PHE A 91 -5.54 -4.53 -2.39
N ILE A 92 -4.41 -4.07 -1.84
CA ILE A 92 -3.87 -2.73 -2.10
C ILE A 92 -3.52 -2.57 -3.59
N TRP A 93 -2.86 -3.57 -4.16
CA TRP A 93 -2.45 -3.54 -5.56
C TRP A 93 -3.65 -3.38 -6.49
N VAL A 94 -4.68 -4.21 -6.33
CA VAL A 94 -5.87 -4.19 -7.19
C VAL A 94 -6.72 -2.94 -6.93
N LEU A 95 -6.85 -2.49 -5.69
CA LEU A 95 -7.74 -1.39 -5.34
C LEU A 95 -7.14 0.00 -5.60
N LEU A 96 -5.86 0.20 -5.30
CA LEU A 96 -5.26 1.55 -5.21
C LEU A 96 -3.98 1.75 -6.03
N ALA A 97 -3.34 0.67 -6.48
CA ALA A 97 -1.97 0.71 -6.98
C ALA A 97 -1.74 -0.02 -8.30
N ARG A 98 -2.82 -0.28 -9.07
CA ARG A 98 -2.74 -0.96 -10.38
C ARG A 98 -1.85 -0.22 -11.37
N GLU A 99 -1.93 1.10 -11.37
CA GLU A 99 -1.24 1.99 -12.31
C GLU A 99 0.08 2.56 -11.73
N TRP A 100 0.54 2.05 -10.59
CA TRP A 100 1.80 2.52 -10.02
C TRP A 100 2.98 1.99 -10.83
N SER A 101 3.94 2.88 -11.13
CA SER A 101 5.20 2.48 -11.73
C SER A 101 6.04 1.63 -10.75
N PRO A 102 6.92 0.74 -11.24
CA PRO A 102 7.81 -0.04 -10.38
C PRO A 102 8.68 0.82 -9.45
N LEU A 103 9.13 1.99 -9.91
CA LEU A 103 9.90 2.92 -9.07
C LEU A 103 9.06 3.47 -7.91
N ARG A 104 7.80 3.83 -8.18
CA ARG A 104 6.88 4.31 -7.15
C ARG A 104 6.62 3.24 -6.09
N TRP A 105 6.39 2.00 -6.52
CA TRP A 105 6.30 0.86 -5.62
C TRP A 105 7.55 0.70 -4.75
N LEU A 106 8.73 0.65 -5.39
CA LEU A 106 10.01 0.46 -4.70
C LEU A 106 10.25 1.52 -3.62
N VAL A 107 10.12 2.79 -3.99
CA VAL A 107 10.31 3.91 -3.06
C VAL A 107 9.29 3.86 -1.92
N SER A 108 8.02 3.58 -2.23
CA SER A 108 6.97 3.51 -1.20
C SER A 108 7.22 2.38 -0.20
N VAL A 109 7.60 1.18 -0.70
CA VAL A 109 7.94 0.03 0.15
C VAL A 109 9.16 0.33 1.03
N LEU A 110 10.23 0.90 0.47
CA LEU A 110 11.44 1.20 1.23
C LEU A 110 11.20 2.29 2.29
N LEU A 111 10.50 3.37 1.95
CA LEU A 111 10.20 4.45 2.90
C LEU A 111 9.28 3.97 4.02
N CYS A 112 8.23 3.20 3.71
CA CYS A 112 7.36 2.62 4.72
C CYS A 112 8.12 1.61 5.61
N SER A 113 8.93 0.73 5.01
CA SER A 113 9.74 -0.25 5.77
C SER A 113 10.71 0.44 6.73
N LEU A 114 11.43 1.45 6.23
CA LEU A 114 12.36 2.24 7.03
C LEU A 114 11.64 2.99 8.15
N SER A 115 10.46 3.57 7.86
CA SER A 115 9.66 4.29 8.86
C SER A 115 9.14 3.36 9.95
N VAL A 116 8.73 2.15 9.60
CA VAL A 116 8.36 1.10 10.56
C VAL A 116 9.57 0.76 11.43
N GLY A 117 10.71 0.41 10.83
CA GLY A 117 11.92 0.04 11.57
C GLY A 117 12.43 1.15 12.49
N LEU A 118 12.50 2.38 12.01
CA LEU A 118 12.92 3.54 12.81
C LEU A 118 11.88 3.87 13.89
N GLY A 119 10.59 3.81 13.57
CA GLY A 119 9.51 4.04 14.53
C GLY A 119 9.60 3.06 15.70
N LEU A 120 9.75 1.76 15.41
CA LEU A 120 9.94 0.73 16.44
C LEU A 120 11.24 0.96 17.24
N LEU A 121 12.33 1.35 16.57
CA LEU A 121 13.60 1.60 17.27
C LEU A 121 13.51 2.77 18.25
N MET A 122 12.88 3.87 17.84
CA MET A 122 12.84 5.13 18.60
C MET A 122 11.73 5.14 19.66
N PHE A 123 10.56 4.61 19.34
CA PHE A 123 9.36 4.76 20.17
C PHE A 123 8.98 3.49 20.93
N ASP A 124 9.55 2.33 20.58
CA ASP A 124 9.30 1.04 21.25
C ASP A 124 10.59 0.45 21.84
N PRO A 125 11.17 1.07 22.89
CA PRO A 125 12.46 0.66 23.44
C PRO A 125 12.47 -0.74 24.07
N ARG A 126 11.28 -1.28 24.39
CA ARG A 126 11.10 -2.61 24.99
C ARG A 126 10.86 -3.70 23.95
N LEU A 127 10.79 -3.38 22.67
CA LEU A 127 10.57 -4.36 21.62
C LEU A 127 11.91 -4.95 21.16
N ASP A 128 12.09 -6.25 21.40
CA ASP A 128 13.32 -6.95 21.04
C ASP A 128 13.38 -7.30 19.56
N TRP A 129 12.28 -7.81 18.99
CA TRP A 129 12.25 -8.28 17.61
C TRP A 129 10.89 -8.02 16.94
N TYR A 130 10.88 -7.95 15.60
CA TYR A 130 9.69 -7.78 14.79
C TYR A 130 9.84 -8.42 13.41
N VAL A 131 8.73 -8.96 12.89
CA VAL A 131 8.62 -9.49 11.52
C VAL A 131 7.27 -9.15 10.92
N GLY A 132 7.22 -9.09 9.58
CA GLY A 132 5.98 -9.06 8.82
C GLY A 132 5.80 -7.79 7.99
N LEU A 133 5.10 -7.94 6.86
CA LEU A 133 4.89 -6.87 5.89
C LEU A 133 3.77 -5.90 6.29
N SER A 134 2.95 -6.25 7.28
CA SER A 134 1.70 -5.56 7.59
C SER A 134 1.86 -4.06 7.86
N GLY A 135 2.94 -3.61 8.52
CA GLY A 135 3.21 -2.18 8.72
C GLY A 135 3.39 -1.45 7.39
N VAL A 136 4.17 -2.03 6.47
CA VAL A 136 4.36 -1.52 5.10
C VAL A 136 3.04 -1.47 4.34
N LEU A 137 2.19 -2.49 4.48
CA LEU A 137 0.87 -2.52 3.82
C LEU A 137 -0.04 -1.38 4.27
N HIS A 138 -0.06 -1.03 5.56
CA HIS A 138 -0.83 0.13 6.03
C HIS A 138 -0.31 1.43 5.44
N GLY A 139 1.01 1.56 5.29
CA GLY A 139 1.61 2.72 4.62
C GLY A 139 1.29 2.78 3.13
N LEU A 140 1.37 1.66 2.41
CA LEU A 140 1.01 1.59 0.99
C LEU A 140 -0.47 1.91 0.77
N PHE A 141 -1.35 1.39 1.63
CA PHE A 141 -2.77 1.73 1.62
C PHE A 141 -2.98 3.23 1.82
N ALA A 142 -2.35 3.83 2.84
CA ALA A 142 -2.41 5.28 3.07
C ALA A 142 -1.88 6.12 1.89
N ILE A 143 -0.76 5.73 1.27
CA ILE A 143 -0.24 6.40 0.07
C ILE A 143 -1.29 6.34 -1.04
N GLY A 144 -1.86 5.17 -1.31
CA GLY A 144 -2.93 4.97 -2.29
C GLY A 144 -4.13 5.87 -2.03
N LEU A 145 -4.63 5.89 -0.79
CA LEU A 145 -5.76 6.74 -0.39
C LEU A 145 -5.51 8.24 -0.61
N VAL A 146 -4.27 8.72 -0.52
CA VAL A 146 -3.95 10.14 -0.74
C VAL A 146 -3.76 10.47 -2.22
N THR A 147 -3.20 9.54 -2.99
CA THR A 147 -2.67 9.81 -4.32
C THR A 147 -3.54 9.29 -5.46
N ASP A 148 -4.46 8.37 -5.20
CA ASP A 148 -5.38 7.88 -6.21
C ASP A 148 -6.44 8.96 -6.48
N ASP A 149 -6.45 9.53 -7.68
CA ASP A 149 -7.40 10.56 -8.10
C ASP A 149 -8.75 10.01 -8.54
N THR A 150 -8.88 8.69 -8.68
CA THR A 150 -10.15 8.04 -9.03
C THR A 150 -11.11 7.93 -7.85
N LEU A 151 -10.58 7.87 -6.62
CA LEU A 151 -11.38 7.86 -5.40
C LEU A 151 -12.09 9.19 -5.18
N GLN A 152 -13.41 9.15 -5.07
CA GLN A 152 -14.24 10.33 -4.82
C GLN A 152 -14.63 10.44 -3.34
N GLY A 153 -15.08 11.64 -2.92
CA GLY A 153 -15.28 12.04 -1.52
C GLY A 153 -15.68 10.91 -0.57
N LEU A 154 -16.86 10.32 -0.74
CA LEU A 154 -17.36 9.28 0.18
C LEU A 154 -16.49 8.02 0.20
N GLU A 155 -16.01 7.54 -0.95
CA GLU A 155 -15.13 6.37 -1.02
C GLU A 155 -13.79 6.64 -0.32
N ARG A 156 -13.16 7.78 -0.63
CA ARG A 156 -11.88 8.18 -0.03
C ARG A 156 -12.01 8.35 1.48
N TYR A 157 -12.99 9.13 1.93
CA TYR A 157 -13.19 9.39 3.34
C TYR A 157 -13.68 8.15 4.10
N GLY A 158 -14.45 7.27 3.45
CA GLY A 158 -14.85 5.99 4.00
C GLY A 158 -13.65 5.06 4.23
N LEU A 159 -12.78 4.89 3.23
CA LEU A 159 -11.57 4.07 3.36
C LEU A 159 -10.56 4.67 4.34
N LEU A 160 -10.40 6.00 4.36
CA LEU A 160 -9.56 6.67 5.35
C LEU A 160 -10.14 6.50 6.76
N GLY A 161 -11.45 6.67 6.93
CA GLY A 161 -12.15 6.42 8.19
C GLY A 161 -11.97 4.98 8.66
N ALA A 162 -12.07 4.00 7.76
CA ALA A 162 -11.82 2.59 8.08
C ALA A 162 -10.37 2.33 8.52
N LEU A 163 -9.38 2.93 7.84
CA LEU A 163 -7.98 2.85 8.25
C LEU A 163 -7.76 3.42 9.66
N LEU A 164 -8.27 4.63 9.91
CA LEU A 164 -8.12 5.32 11.18
C LEU A 164 -8.85 4.59 12.31
N LEU A 165 -10.07 4.10 12.05
CA LEU A 165 -10.83 3.31 13.02
C LEU A 165 -10.12 2.02 13.37
N LYS A 166 -9.58 1.31 12.37
CA LYS A 166 -8.81 0.08 12.59
C LYS A 166 -7.57 0.35 13.44
N ILE A 167 -6.75 1.34 13.08
CA ILE A 167 -5.55 1.68 13.84
C ILE A 167 -5.92 2.13 15.24
N GLY A 168 -6.92 3.00 15.38
CA GLY A 168 -7.43 3.45 16.69
C GLY A 168 -7.84 2.26 17.55
N TRP A 169 -8.63 1.33 17.01
CA TRP A 169 -8.99 0.10 17.70
C TRP A 169 -7.75 -0.67 18.17
N GLU A 170 -6.79 -0.89 17.27
CA GLU A 170 -5.57 -1.63 17.56
C GLU A 170 -4.71 -0.97 18.66
N GLN A 171 -4.68 0.35 18.74
CA GLN A 171 -3.95 1.08 19.78
C GLN A 171 -4.58 0.94 21.18
N PHE A 172 -5.90 0.76 21.27
CA PHE A 172 -6.61 0.64 22.56
C PHE A 172 -6.86 -0.81 22.98
N HIS A 173 -7.07 -1.71 22.03
CA HIS A 173 -7.54 -3.08 22.27
C HIS A 173 -6.56 -4.16 21.80
N GLY A 174 -5.47 -3.77 21.13
CA GLY A 174 -4.53 -4.71 20.53
C GLY A 174 -5.02 -5.29 19.21
N ALA A 175 -4.37 -6.37 18.77
CA ALA A 175 -4.64 -7.02 17.49
C ALA A 175 -6.11 -7.46 17.35
N THR A 176 -6.63 -7.49 16.12
CA THR A 176 -7.94 -8.09 15.83
C THR A 176 -8.02 -9.52 16.38
N PRO A 177 -9.11 -9.90 17.09
CA PRO A 177 -9.29 -11.25 17.62
C PRO A 177 -9.07 -12.34 16.57
N GLY A 178 -8.42 -13.44 16.97
CA GLY A 178 -8.09 -14.58 16.10
C GLY A 178 -6.83 -14.40 15.24
N VAL A 179 -6.38 -13.16 14.97
CA VAL A 179 -5.14 -12.94 14.19
C VAL A 179 -3.92 -13.43 14.97
N ALA A 180 -3.81 -13.08 16.25
CA ALA A 180 -2.69 -13.48 17.10
C ALA A 180 -2.56 -15.00 17.22
N GLU A 181 -3.70 -15.70 17.30
CA GLU A 181 -3.76 -17.17 17.32
C GLU A 181 -3.29 -17.77 15.99
N MET A 182 -3.79 -17.25 14.87
CA MET A 182 -3.42 -17.74 13.55
C MET A 182 -1.94 -17.51 13.21
N ILE A 183 -1.36 -16.39 13.65
CA ILE A 183 0.06 -16.10 13.43
C ILE A 183 0.97 -16.69 14.53
N GLY A 184 0.40 -17.24 15.61
CA GLY A 184 1.16 -17.83 16.71
C GLY A 184 2.01 -16.84 17.51
N SER A 185 1.67 -15.55 17.49
CA SER A 185 2.39 -14.49 18.20
C SER A 185 1.55 -13.21 18.34
N ALA A 186 1.97 -12.31 19.22
CA ALA A 186 1.36 -11.00 19.35
C ALA A 186 1.66 -10.16 18.10
N VAL A 187 0.65 -9.42 17.60
CA VAL A 187 0.86 -8.45 16.52
C VAL A 187 1.44 -7.18 17.12
N VAL A 188 2.54 -6.71 16.53
CA VAL A 188 3.13 -5.40 16.87
C VAL A 188 2.33 -4.31 16.18
N VAL A 189 1.23 -3.91 16.81
CA VAL A 189 0.28 -2.91 16.27
C VAL A 189 0.91 -1.53 16.05
N GLN A 190 1.98 -1.20 16.76
CA GLN A 190 2.75 0.03 16.53
C GLN A 190 3.32 0.13 15.11
N ALA A 191 3.70 -1.01 14.51
CA ALA A 191 4.17 -1.05 13.14
C ALA A 191 3.08 -0.59 12.14
N HIS A 192 1.80 -0.88 12.42
CA HIS A 192 0.70 -0.41 11.57
C HIS A 192 0.53 1.10 11.65
N LEU A 193 0.64 1.67 12.86
CA LEU A 193 0.59 3.12 13.07
C LEU A 193 1.74 3.83 12.33
N TYR A 194 2.99 3.40 12.53
CA TYR A 194 4.15 4.03 11.90
C TYR A 194 4.10 3.94 10.39
N GLY A 195 3.70 2.77 9.86
CA GLY A 195 3.48 2.58 8.43
C GLY A 195 2.42 3.55 7.88
N ALA A 196 1.25 3.62 8.52
CA ALA A 196 0.16 4.49 8.07
C ALA A 196 0.53 5.99 8.11
N VAL A 197 1.17 6.45 9.20
CA VAL A 197 1.63 7.84 9.31
C VAL A 197 2.64 8.17 8.21
N ALA A 198 3.64 7.31 8.01
CA ALA A 198 4.61 7.48 6.93
C ALA A 198 3.92 7.52 5.56
N GLY A 199 2.94 6.64 5.34
CA GLY A 199 2.22 6.58 4.09
C GLY A 199 1.40 7.84 3.79
N LEU A 200 0.73 8.41 4.81
CA LEU A 200 0.03 9.69 4.67
C LEU A 200 0.99 10.83 4.29
N LEU A 201 2.16 10.89 4.94
CA LEU A 201 3.18 11.90 4.67
C LEU A 201 3.77 11.76 3.26
N VAL A 202 4.21 10.55 2.89
CA VAL A 202 4.75 10.24 1.57
C VAL A 202 3.72 10.52 0.48
N GLY A 203 2.48 10.07 0.67
CA GLY A 203 1.38 10.34 -0.25
C GLY A 203 1.11 11.84 -0.42
N GLY A 204 1.16 12.61 0.67
CA GLY A 204 1.02 14.06 0.64
C GLY A 204 2.10 14.74 -0.19
N VAL A 205 3.36 14.37 0.03
CA VAL A 205 4.51 14.88 -0.76
C VAL A 205 4.35 14.54 -2.24
N MET A 206 3.99 13.30 -2.57
CA MET A 206 3.77 12.87 -3.96
C MET A 206 2.65 13.65 -4.64
N ARG A 207 1.54 13.92 -3.93
CA ARG A 207 0.39 14.67 -4.46
C ARG A 207 0.74 16.13 -4.75
N VAL A 208 1.48 16.79 -3.85
CA VAL A 208 1.91 18.18 -4.04
C VAL A 208 2.94 18.30 -5.17
N GLY A 209 3.88 17.35 -5.27
CA GLY A 209 4.90 17.34 -6.32
C GLY A 209 4.37 17.03 -7.73
N GLY A 210 3.32 16.23 -7.85
CA GLY A 210 2.73 15.83 -9.14
C GLY A 210 1.77 16.85 -9.76
N GLY A 211 1.29 17.84 -9.01
CA GLY A 211 0.26 18.80 -9.44
C GLY A 211 0.69 19.88 -10.46
N ARG A 212 1.85 19.74 -11.12
CA ARG A 212 2.47 20.83 -11.89
C ARG A 212 2.76 20.51 -13.36
N MET A 213 1.84 19.86 -14.06
CA MET A 213 1.77 19.92 -15.52
C MET A 213 0.31 19.89 -15.98
N ARG A 214 -0.33 21.06 -16.03
CA ARG A 214 -1.45 21.27 -16.95
C ARG A 214 -0.83 21.61 -18.31
N PRO A 215 -1.13 20.90 -19.39
CA PRO A 215 -0.82 21.39 -20.73
C PRO A 215 -1.51 22.74 -20.86
N MET A 216 -0.74 23.80 -21.10
CA MET A 216 -1.34 25.03 -21.61
C MET A 216 -2.02 24.64 -22.92
N GLY A 217 -3.35 24.64 -22.93
CA GLY A 217 -4.11 24.44 -24.16
C GLY A 217 -3.57 25.43 -25.18
N SER A 218 -3.17 24.93 -26.35
CA SER A 218 -2.92 25.78 -27.49
C SER A 218 -4.22 26.52 -27.76
N GLY A 219 -4.25 27.81 -27.44
CA GLY A 219 -5.30 28.68 -27.90
C GLY A 219 -5.35 28.57 -29.41
N ASN A 220 -6.49 28.13 -29.93
CA ASN A 220 -6.82 28.33 -31.33
C ASN A 220 -6.84 29.85 -31.57
N GLY A 221 -5.76 30.36 -32.15
CA GLY A 221 -5.76 31.63 -32.84
C GLY A 221 -6.67 31.50 -34.05
N THR A 222 -7.63 32.43 -34.10
CA THR A 222 -8.53 32.77 -35.20
C THR A 222 -7.87 32.83 -36.56
#